data_AF-A0A962UHJ9-F1
#
_entry.id   AF-A0A962UHJ9-F1
#
_cell.length_a   1.000
_cell.length_b   1.000
_cell.length_c   1.000
_cell.angle_alpha   90.00
_cell.angle_beta   90.00
_cell.angle_gamma   90.00
#
_symmetry.space_group_name_H-M   'P 1'
#
loop_
_entity.id
_entity.type
_entity.pdbx_description
1 polymer ?
#
loop_
_entity_poly.entity_id
_entity_poly.type
_entity_poly.pdbx_seq_one_letter_code
_entity_poly.pdbx_strand_id
1 'polypeptide(L)'
;DILWFNPDGREIDDDEWTHDYARCLGLYLPGDGLGDWDERGHALEDDDFLLLVNSYHEEILFMLPILRDGSPFEVLVDTALPQGRPVNGDEHPAEEPYPVQGRSLVLLRHRRRRLS
;
A
#
# COMPACT_ATOMS: atom_id res chain seq x y z
N ASP A 1 2.22 -5.32 -13.36
CA ASP A 1 2.82 -6.20 -12.34
C ASP A 1 2.34 -5.84 -10.96
N ILE A 2 2.30 -6.80 -10.06
CA ILE A 2 1.89 -6.65 -8.66
C ILE A 2 3.14 -6.95 -7.84
N LEU A 3 3.48 -6.08 -6.89
CA LEU A 3 4.62 -6.29 -6.00
C LEU A 3 4.14 -6.62 -4.60
N TRP A 4 4.88 -7.48 -3.92
CA TRP A 4 4.60 -7.88 -2.55
C TRP A 4 5.72 -7.41 -1.65
N PHE A 5 5.37 -6.92 -0.47
CA PHE A 5 6.31 -6.36 0.49
C PHE A 5 6.20 -7.09 1.83
N ASN A 6 7.35 -7.33 2.45
CA ASN A 6 7.41 -7.77 3.84
C ASN A 6 7.25 -6.55 4.79
N PRO A 7 7.07 -6.76 6.10
CA PRO A 7 6.93 -5.67 7.06
C PRO A 7 8.12 -4.69 7.14
N ASP A 8 9.30 -5.11 6.71
CA ASP A 8 10.48 -4.23 6.62
C ASP A 8 10.45 -3.32 5.38
N GLY A 9 9.38 -3.38 4.57
CA GLY A 9 9.18 -2.55 3.38
C GLY A 9 9.99 -3.00 2.17
N ARG A 10 10.55 -4.23 2.21
CA ARG A 10 11.32 -4.83 1.12
C ARG A 10 10.42 -5.69 0.25
N GLU A 11 10.66 -5.66 -1.05
CA GLU A 11 9.97 -6.54 -1.99
C GLU A 11 10.32 -8.00 -1.69
N ILE A 12 9.30 -8.85 -1.61
CA ILE A 12 9.41 -10.30 -1.42
C ILE A 12 9.67 -10.93 -2.78
N ASP A 13 10.79 -11.63 -2.90
CA ASP A 13 11.09 -12.45 -4.07
C ASP A 13 10.43 -13.85 -3.98
N ASP A 14 10.43 -14.58 -5.09
CA ASP A 14 9.81 -15.91 -5.21
C ASP A 14 10.35 -16.93 -4.18
N ASP A 15 11.58 -16.76 -3.69
CA ASP A 15 12.23 -17.67 -2.76
C ASP A 15 11.85 -17.37 -1.29
N GLU A 16 11.69 -16.08 -0.92
CA GLU A 16 11.22 -15.63 0.40
C GLU A 16 9.75 -16.03 0.67
N TRP A 17 8.92 -16.08 -0.37
CA TRP A 17 7.52 -16.51 -0.27
C TRP A 17 7.29 -17.86 0.42
N THR A 18 8.23 -18.80 0.27
CA THR A 18 8.09 -20.15 0.81
C THR A 18 8.44 -20.26 2.29
N HIS A 19 9.12 -19.27 2.86
CA HIS A 19 9.60 -19.27 4.24
C HIS A 19 8.75 -18.40 5.17
N ASP A 20 7.99 -17.45 4.63
CA ASP A 20 7.21 -16.52 5.44
C ASP A 20 5.86 -17.11 5.87
N TYR A 21 5.75 -17.39 7.18
CA TYR A 21 4.46 -17.40 7.86
C TYR A 21 3.93 -15.96 7.87
N ALA A 22 3.32 -15.55 6.76
CA ALA A 22 2.99 -14.16 6.47
C ALA A 22 1.92 -13.59 7.42
N ARG A 23 2.40 -13.17 8.59
CA ARG A 23 1.65 -12.50 9.65
C ARG A 23 1.19 -11.13 9.22
N CYS A 24 2.02 -10.43 8.44
CA CYS A 24 1.67 -9.16 7.83
C CYS A 24 2.37 -9.02 6.47
N LEU A 25 1.66 -8.49 5.47
CA LEU A 25 2.15 -8.28 4.11
C LEU A 25 1.65 -6.95 3.55
N GLY A 26 2.46 -6.38 2.66
CA GLY A 26 2.08 -5.29 1.78
C GLY A 26 1.87 -5.79 0.35
N LEU A 27 0.87 -5.24 -0.33
CA LEU A 27 0.54 -5.52 -1.73
C LEU A 27 0.46 -4.20 -2.48
N TYR A 28 1.37 -3.98 -3.43
CA TYR A 28 1.36 -2.80 -4.28
C TYR A 28 0.61 -3.09 -5.58
N LEU A 29 -0.35 -2.22 -5.87
CA LEU A 29 -1.23 -2.25 -7.01
C LEU A 29 -0.97 -0.97 -7.82
N PRO A 30 -0.19 -1.04 -8.91
CA PRO A 30 0.05 0.12 -9.73
C PRO A 30 -1.23 0.52 -10.48
N GLY A 31 -1.51 1.81 -10.54
CA GLY A 31 -2.72 2.35 -11.17
C GLY A 31 -2.78 2.18 -12.69
N ASP A 32 -1.69 1.74 -13.31
CA ASP A 32 -1.58 1.41 -14.74
C ASP A 32 -1.72 -0.10 -15.03
N GLY A 33 -1.89 -0.93 -13.99
CA GLY A 33 -1.87 -2.39 -14.09
C GLY A 33 -3.07 -3.04 -14.77
N LEU A 34 -4.13 -2.29 -15.08
CA LEU A 34 -5.35 -2.82 -15.71
C LEU A 34 -5.44 -2.59 -17.23
N GLY A 35 -4.47 -1.89 -17.84
CA GLY A 35 -4.41 -1.77 -19.29
C GLY A 35 -5.67 -1.16 -19.94
N ASP A 36 -6.47 -0.44 -19.17
CA ASP A 36 -7.68 0.20 -19.67
C ASP A 36 -7.30 1.43 -20.49
N TRP A 37 -7.78 1.44 -21.71
CA TRP A 37 -7.68 2.58 -22.62
C TRP A 37 -9.04 3.27 -22.66
N ASP A 38 -9.08 4.59 -22.57
CA ASP A 38 -10.32 5.33 -22.79
C ASP A 38 -10.81 5.14 -24.24
N GLU A 39 -12.04 5.58 -24.55
CA GLU A 39 -12.61 5.51 -25.91
C GLU A 39 -11.78 6.26 -26.98
N ARG A 40 -10.75 7.03 -26.56
CA ARG A 40 -9.87 7.83 -27.41
C ARG A 40 -8.46 7.25 -27.51
N GLY A 41 -8.16 6.12 -26.87
CA GLY A 41 -6.86 5.48 -26.89
C GLY A 41 -5.82 6.12 -25.97
N HIS A 42 -6.23 6.81 -24.89
CA HIS A 42 -5.34 7.19 -23.79
C HIS A 42 -5.34 6.11 -22.72
N ALA A 43 -4.17 5.81 -22.15
CA ALA A 43 -4.10 4.97 -20.96
C ALA A 43 -4.86 5.66 -19.82
N LEU A 44 -5.76 4.93 -19.14
CA LEU A 44 -6.27 5.37 -17.85
C LEU A 44 -5.10 5.29 -16.85
N GLU A 45 -4.46 6.44 -16.62
CA GLU A 45 -3.47 6.60 -15.55
C GLU A 45 -4.20 6.89 -14.24
N ASP A 46 -4.29 5.89 -13.36
CA ASP A 46 -4.81 6.05 -12.00
C ASP A 46 -3.66 6.19 -10.96
N ASP A 47 -4.03 6.60 -9.75
CA ASP A 47 -3.16 6.58 -8.57
C ASP A 47 -2.72 5.15 -8.25
N ASP A 48 -1.56 5.00 -7.58
CA ASP A 48 -1.16 3.68 -7.11
C ASP A 48 -1.68 3.40 -5.71
N PHE A 49 -1.87 2.13 -5.38
CA PHE A 49 -2.35 1.71 -4.07
C PHE A 49 -1.37 0.76 -3.39
N LEU A 50 -1.30 0.86 -2.08
CA LEU A 50 -0.60 -0.09 -1.21
C LEU A 50 -1.62 -0.63 -0.20
N LEU A 51 -1.82 -1.94 -0.23
CA LEU A 51 -2.69 -2.64 0.70
C LEU A 51 -1.85 -3.37 1.74
N LEU A 52 -2.01 -3.02 3.01
CA LEU A 52 -1.37 -3.70 4.13
C LEU A 52 -2.38 -4.62 4.81
N VAL A 53 -1.99 -5.86 5.07
CA VAL A 53 -2.85 -6.86 5.74
C VAL A 53 -2.09 -7.42 6.92
N ASN A 54 -2.62 -7.27 8.14
CA ASN A 54 -2.08 -7.91 9.33
C ASN A 54 -3.03 -9.03 9.79
N SER A 55 -2.65 -10.27 9.46
CA SER A 55 -3.34 -11.48 9.88
C SER A 55 -2.89 -11.99 11.25
N TYR A 56 -1.98 -11.28 11.93
CA TYR A 56 -1.53 -11.51 13.31
C TYR A 56 -2.38 -10.72 14.32
N HIS A 57 -2.26 -11.06 15.60
CA HIS A 57 -3.21 -10.62 16.64
C HIS A 57 -2.72 -9.38 17.39
N GLU A 58 -1.44 -9.06 17.24
CA GLU A 58 -0.81 -7.86 17.78
C GLU A 58 -0.48 -6.89 16.63
N GLU A 59 -0.21 -5.65 17.00
CA GLU A 59 0.30 -4.62 16.10
C GLU A 59 1.63 -5.07 15.47
N ILE A 60 1.79 -4.76 14.18
CA ILE A 60 3.05 -4.89 13.47
C ILE A 60 3.36 -3.54 12.82
N LEU A 61 4.57 -3.02 13.07
CA LEU A 61 5.07 -1.84 12.38
C LEU A 61 5.48 -2.23 10.96
N PHE A 62 4.85 -1.62 9.96
CA PHE A 62 5.12 -1.86 8.56
C PHE A 62 5.87 -0.65 7.98
N MET A 63 7.10 -0.83 7.54
CA MET A 63 7.87 0.25 6.89
C MET A 63 7.26 0.56 5.52
N LEU A 64 6.77 1.79 5.34
CA LEU A 64 6.19 2.20 4.06
C LEU A 64 7.31 2.31 3.00
N PRO A 65 7.20 1.60 1.86
CA PRO A 65 8.24 1.61 0.84
C PRO A 65 8.30 2.96 0.14
N ILE A 66 9.46 3.30 -0.42
CA ILE A 66 9.54 4.37 -1.42
C ILE A 66 8.87 3.86 -2.71
N LEU A 67 7.82 4.54 -3.13
CA LEU A 67 7.22 4.34 -4.44
C LEU A 67 7.48 5.58 -5.30
N ARG A 68 7.82 5.37 -6.58
CA ARG A 68 8.09 6.43 -7.58
C ARG A 68 9.03 7.53 -7.08
N ASP A 69 8.48 8.66 -6.61
CA ASP A 69 9.17 9.89 -6.22
C ASP A 69 9.28 10.07 -4.69
N GLY A 70 8.83 9.10 -3.90
CA GLY A 70 8.89 9.15 -2.44
C GLY A 70 7.87 10.10 -1.81
N SER A 71 6.81 10.44 -2.55
CA SER A 71 5.69 11.21 -2.01
C SER A 71 5.00 10.45 -0.87
N PRO A 72 4.35 11.16 0.09
CA PRO A 72 3.64 10.51 1.17
C PRO A 72 2.44 9.71 0.66
N PHE A 73 2.03 8.75 1.48
CA PHE A 73 0.85 7.94 1.30
C PHE A 73 -0.36 8.56 1.99
N GLU A 74 -1.48 8.66 1.30
CA GLU A 74 -2.77 9.01 1.91
C GLU A 74 -3.46 7.75 2.41
N VAL A 75 -3.87 7.71 3.68
CA VAL A 75 -4.64 6.58 4.22
C VAL A 75 -6.11 6.73 3.82
N LEU A 76 -6.62 5.78 3.05
CA LEU A 76 -8.02 5.78 2.59
C LEU A 76 -8.92 4.94 3.50
N VAL A 77 -8.43 3.79 3.92
CA VAL A 77 -9.13 2.84 4.78
C VAL A 77 -8.16 2.31 5.82
N ASP A 78 -8.60 2.24 7.06
CA ASP A 78 -7.97 1.44 8.11
C ASP A 78 -9.09 0.82 8.95
N THR A 79 -9.23 -0.49 8.87
CA THR A 79 -10.32 -1.22 9.55
C THR A 79 -10.19 -1.21 11.07
N ALA A 80 -9.03 -0.82 11.62
CA ALA A 80 -8.86 -0.66 13.06
C ALA A 80 -9.44 0.66 13.59
N LEU A 81 -9.69 1.64 12.72
CA LEU A 81 -10.31 2.89 13.11
C LEU A 81 -11.82 2.71 13.31
N PRO A 82 -12.44 3.40 14.29
CA PRO A 82 -13.88 3.26 14.55
C PRO A 82 -14.78 3.58 13.35
N GLN A 83 -14.33 4.47 12.46
CA GLN A 83 -15.05 4.83 11.23
C GLN A 83 -14.51 4.11 9.98
N GLY A 84 -13.51 3.23 10.13
CA GLY A 84 -12.85 2.52 9.03
C GLY A 84 -11.94 3.39 8.16
N ARG A 85 -11.74 4.67 8.50
CA ARG A 85 -10.93 5.64 7.76
C ARG A 85 -10.51 6.80 8.66
N PRO A 86 -9.41 7.51 8.34
CA PRO A 86 -9.02 8.72 9.06
C PRO A 86 -10.04 9.85 8.85
N VAL A 87 -10.14 10.75 9.82
CA VAL A 87 -11.12 11.85 9.80
C VAL A 87 -10.68 12.99 8.88
N ASN A 88 -9.37 13.20 8.72
CA ASN A 88 -8.80 14.33 7.97
C ASN A 88 -7.96 13.93 6.75
N GLY A 89 -7.96 12.65 6.34
CA GLY A 89 -7.10 12.16 5.27
C GLY A 89 -5.63 12.25 5.66
N ASP A 90 -5.23 11.42 6.63
CA ASP A 90 -3.88 11.45 7.18
C ASP A 90 -2.88 10.98 6.13
N GLU A 91 -1.86 11.80 5.89
CA GLU A 91 -0.71 11.47 5.05
C GLU A 91 0.41 10.89 5.91
N HIS A 92 1.00 9.79 5.44
CA HIS A 92 2.15 9.14 6.07
C HIS A 92 3.36 9.19 5.14
N PRO A 93 4.53 9.66 5.62
CA PRO A 93 5.75 9.67 4.82
C PRO A 93 6.14 8.26 4.37
N ALA A 94 6.72 8.16 3.16
CA ALA A 94 7.50 6.99 2.81
C ALA A 94 8.70 6.84 3.77
N GLU A 95 9.22 5.63 3.92
CA GLU A 95 10.31 5.27 4.84
C GLU A 95 10.02 5.48 6.33
N GLU A 96 8.75 5.72 6.69
CA GLU A 96 8.30 5.70 8.09
C GLU A 96 7.41 4.48 8.38
N PRO A 97 7.45 3.95 9.62
CA PRO A 97 6.62 2.83 10.01
C PRO A 97 5.15 3.23 10.15
N TYR A 98 4.26 2.42 9.59
CA TYR A 98 2.83 2.49 9.83
C TYR A 98 2.40 1.40 10.84
N PRO A 99 1.69 1.74 11.93
CA PRO A 99 1.27 0.78 12.94
C PRO A 99 0.03 0.00 12.51
N VAL A 100 0.22 -1.10 11.77
CA VAL A 100 -0.89 -1.95 11.32
C VAL A 100 -1.38 -2.80 12.50
N GLN A 101 -2.56 -2.46 13.01
CA GLN A 101 -3.14 -3.15 14.17
C GLN A 101 -3.40 -4.64 13.92
N GLY A 102 -3.50 -5.41 14.99
CA GLY A 102 -3.83 -6.83 14.89
C GLY A 102 -5.17 -7.06 14.20
N ARG A 103 -5.23 -8.06 13.32
CA ARG A 103 -6.46 -8.44 12.58
C ARG A 103 -7.06 -7.29 11.77
N SER A 104 -6.23 -6.41 11.21
CA SER A 104 -6.68 -5.27 10.43
C SER A 104 -6.12 -5.26 9.00
N LEU A 105 -6.71 -4.37 8.20
CA LEU A 105 -6.30 -4.08 6.84
C LEU A 105 -6.29 -2.57 6.64
N VAL A 106 -5.27 -2.08 5.95
CA VAL A 106 -5.06 -0.66 5.64
C VAL A 106 -4.90 -0.49 4.14
N LEU A 107 -5.66 0.41 3.54
CA LEU A 107 -5.51 0.80 2.14
C LEU A 107 -4.93 2.21 2.08
N LEU A 108 -3.76 2.32 1.47
CA LEU A 108 -3.09 3.58 1.22
C LEU A 108 -3.08 3.89 -0.27
N ARG A 109 -3.06 5.19 -0.57
CA ARG A 109 -2.94 5.72 -1.92
C ARG A 109 -1.66 6.53 -2.04
N HIS A 110 -0.87 6.22 -3.05
CA HIS A 110 0.29 7.01 -3.45
C HIS A 110 -0.10 7.82 -4.69
N ARG A 111 -0.35 9.13 -4.51
CA ARG A 111 -0.86 9.98 -5.58
C ARG A 111 0.17 10.17 -6.67
N ARG A 112 -0.25 10.04 -7.94
CA ARG A 112 0.61 10.34 -9.07
C ARG A 112 0.69 11.85 -9.27
N ARG A 113 1.88 12.43 -9.15
CA ARG A 113 2.09 13.84 -9.49
C ARG A 113 1.97 13.99 -11.01
N ARG A 114 0.86 14.57 -11.50
CA ARG A 114 0.75 14.96 -12.91
C ARG A 114 1.69 16.13 -13.14
N LEU A 115 2.73 15.92 -13.94
CA LEU A 115 3.56 17.01 -14.44
C LEU A 115 2.68 17.86 -15.37
N SER A 116 2.48 19.13 -15.00
CA SER A 116 1.76 20.14 -15.80
C SER A 116 2.60 20.67 -16.95
#